data_AF-A0A9E0Q2B6-F1
#
_entry.id   AF-A0A9E0Q2B6-F1
#
_cell.length_a   1.000
_cell.length_b   1.000
_cell.length_c   1.000
_cell.angle_alpha   90.00
_cell.angle_beta   90.00
_cell.angle_gamma   90.00
#
_symmetry.space_group_name_H-M   'P 1'
#
loop_
_entity.id
_entity.type
_entity.pdbx_description
1 polymer ?
#
loop_
_entity_poly.entity_id
_entity_poly.type
_entity_poly.pdbx_seq_one_letter_code
_entity_poly.pdbx_strand_id
1 'polypeptide(L)'
;MRVFANLRALFSRGTLHFNSLELRVLRETMRRLDPGSAKRMQRRMEQVNLVQRLEGGEEVNSYQMVGGRPNLDRSTALRSGSGESLLASFSVTCGRGERVAGRIWLVDGVLFSLEFDKPTEGLLDAESLTISVELAPVDAASEGAVAPSET
;
A
#
# COMPACT_ATOMS: atom_id res chain seq x y z
N MET A 1 -13.15 -4.61 -18.66
CA MET A 1 -13.22 -3.26 -18.06
C MET A 1 -14.57 -3.06 -17.36
N ARG A 2 -14.63 -3.20 -16.04
CA ARG A 2 -15.83 -2.95 -15.20
C ARG A 2 -15.46 -2.26 -13.88
N VAL A 3 -14.61 -1.23 -13.92
CA VAL A 3 -14.11 -0.56 -12.69
C VAL A 3 -14.85 0.75 -12.37
N PHE A 4 -15.60 1.34 -13.32
CA PHE A 4 -16.11 2.71 -13.16
C PHE A 4 -17.58 2.84 -12.67
N ALA A 5 -18.36 1.76 -12.59
CA ALA A 5 -19.77 1.85 -12.20
C ALA A 5 -20.00 2.01 -10.68
N ASN A 6 -19.01 1.67 -9.85
CA ASN A 6 -19.18 1.57 -8.38
C ASN A 6 -18.56 2.70 -7.57
N LEU A 7 -18.09 3.78 -8.21
CA LEU A 7 -17.43 4.90 -7.52
C LEU A 7 -18.32 5.55 -6.44
N ARG A 8 -19.64 5.71 -6.67
CA ARG A 8 -20.55 6.30 -5.67
C ARG A 8 -20.76 5.45 -4.42
N ALA A 9 -20.73 4.13 -4.53
CA ALA A 9 -20.85 3.23 -3.39
C ALA A 9 -19.52 3.08 -2.63
N LEU A 10 -18.38 3.24 -3.33
CA LEU A 10 -17.04 3.33 -2.74
C LEU A 10 -16.94 4.47 -1.70
N PHE A 11 -17.57 5.62 -1.98
CA PHE A 11 -17.41 6.83 -1.17
C PHE A 11 -18.24 6.87 0.12
N SER A 12 -19.23 5.99 0.32
CA SER A 12 -20.08 6.04 1.52
C SER A 12 -19.53 5.27 2.73
N ARG A 13 -18.37 4.60 2.59
CA ARG A 13 -17.81 3.69 3.63
C ARG A 13 -16.31 3.86 3.92
N GLY A 14 -15.65 4.86 3.32
CA GLY A 14 -14.22 5.10 3.54
C GLY A 14 -13.93 6.09 4.67
N THR A 15 -12.73 6.00 5.25
CA THR A 15 -12.18 7.01 6.17
C THR A 15 -11.17 7.90 5.44
N LEU A 16 -10.84 9.05 6.01
CA LEU A 16 -9.85 9.95 5.41
C LEU A 16 -8.41 9.44 5.54
N HIS A 17 -8.15 8.59 6.53
CA HIS A 17 -6.81 8.16 6.90
C HIS A 17 -6.75 6.66 7.19
N PHE A 18 -5.52 6.15 7.13
CA PHE A 18 -5.17 4.84 7.65
C PHE A 18 -5.34 4.79 9.17
N ASN A 19 -5.68 3.62 9.72
CA ASN A 19 -5.75 3.41 11.16
C ASN A 19 -4.36 3.13 11.77
N SER A 20 -4.30 2.90 13.08
CA SER A 20 -3.06 2.66 13.83
C SER A 20 -2.29 1.44 13.32
N LEU A 21 -2.98 0.33 13.04
CA LEU A 21 -2.38 -0.92 12.57
C LEU A 21 -1.77 -0.74 11.17
N GLU A 22 -2.57 -0.23 10.23
CA GLU A 22 -2.17 0.04 8.85
C GLU A 22 -0.96 0.98 8.80
N LEU A 23 -0.99 2.09 9.57
CA LEU A 23 0.14 3.02 9.66
C LEU A 23 1.40 2.36 10.20
N ARG A 24 1.28 1.47 11.20
CA ARG A 24 2.45 0.75 11.74
C ARG A 24 3.03 -0.19 10.69
N VAL A 25 2.21 -0.97 9.99
CA VAL A 25 2.65 -1.85 8.89
C VAL A 25 3.37 -1.04 7.79
N LEU A 26 2.76 0.06 7.35
CA LEU A 26 3.34 0.92 6.32
C LEU A 26 4.67 1.56 6.77
N ARG A 27 4.76 1.99 8.03
CA ARG A 27 6.00 2.57 8.60
C ARG A 27 7.11 1.53 8.72
N GLU A 28 6.82 0.31 9.15
CA GLU A 28 7.83 -0.76 9.16
C GLU A 28 8.31 -1.10 7.75
N THR A 29 7.40 -1.12 6.78
CA THR A 29 7.75 -1.33 5.38
C THR A 29 8.67 -0.22 4.89
N MET A 30 8.33 1.03 5.19
CA MET A 30 9.14 2.19 4.81
C MET A 30 10.56 2.13 5.38
N ARG A 31 10.77 1.59 6.58
CA ARG A 31 12.11 1.40 7.17
C ARG A 31 12.98 0.36 6.44
N ARG A 32 12.37 -0.52 5.65
CA ARG A 32 13.07 -1.51 4.83
C ARG A 32 13.38 -1.02 3.42
N LEU A 33 12.73 0.05 2.96
CA LEU A 33 12.97 0.63 1.65
C LEU A 33 14.28 1.43 1.62
N ASP A 34 14.84 1.60 0.42
CA ASP A 34 15.90 2.59 0.21
C ASP A 34 15.38 4.01 0.53
N PRO A 35 16.25 4.97 0.88
CA PRO A 35 15.83 6.31 1.29
C PRO A 35 14.97 7.05 0.25
N GLY A 36 15.20 6.82 -1.04
CA GLY A 36 14.43 7.44 -2.12
C GLY A 36 13.00 6.91 -2.17
N SER A 37 12.84 5.58 -2.14
CA SER A 37 11.54 4.92 -2.10
C SER A 37 10.79 5.22 -0.80
N ALA A 38 11.48 5.27 0.34
CA ALA A 38 10.88 5.64 1.62
C ALA A 38 10.26 7.05 1.58
N LYS A 39 10.97 8.02 1.00
CA LYS A 39 10.45 9.39 0.81
C LYS A 39 9.24 9.44 -0.12
N ARG A 40 9.23 8.64 -1.19
CA ARG A 40 8.08 8.53 -2.10
C ARG A 40 6.88 7.87 -1.41
N MET A 41 7.11 6.85 -0.58
CA MET A 41 6.07 6.19 0.21
C MET A 41 5.45 7.15 1.22
N GLN A 42 6.27 7.92 1.94
CA GLN A 42 5.80 8.96 2.86
C GLN A 42 4.89 9.98 2.16
N ARG A 43 5.33 10.51 1.01
CA ARG A 43 4.51 11.45 0.21
C ARG A 43 3.20 10.82 -0.25
N ARG A 44 3.22 9.56 -0.68
CA ARG A 44 2.01 8.85 -1.07
C ARG A 44 1.04 8.73 0.11
N MET A 45 1.52 8.35 1.29
CA MET A 45 0.71 8.27 2.51
C MET A 45 0.09 9.62 2.88
N GLU A 46 0.81 10.73 2.67
CA GLU A 46 0.31 12.10 2.90
C GLU A 46 -0.76 12.55 1.88
N GLN A 47 -0.69 12.04 0.65
CA GLN A 47 -1.66 12.33 -0.41
C GLN A 47 -2.96 11.52 -0.29
N VAL A 48 -2.93 10.37 0.39
CA VAL A 48 -4.11 9.54 0.58
C VAL A 48 -5.14 10.30 1.43
N ASN A 49 -6.34 10.46 0.89
CA ASN A 49 -7.46 11.13 1.55
C ASN A 49 -8.75 10.29 1.51
N LEU A 50 -8.66 9.05 1.04
CA LEU A 50 -9.72 8.06 1.11
C LEU A 50 -9.09 6.68 1.31
N VAL A 51 -9.42 6.05 2.42
CA VAL A 51 -9.08 4.67 2.75
C VAL A 51 -10.39 3.88 2.83
N GLN A 52 -10.54 2.91 1.95
CA GLN A 52 -11.69 2.02 1.90
C GLN A 52 -11.31 0.66 2.49
N ARG A 53 -12.10 0.19 3.47
CA ARG A 53 -11.95 -1.15 4.04
C ARG A 53 -13.08 -2.03 3.53
N LEU A 54 -12.73 -3.19 2.98
CA LEU A 54 -13.65 -4.23 2.54
C LEU A 54 -13.55 -5.42 3.49
N GLU A 55 -14.64 -6.18 3.60
CA GLU A 55 -14.70 -7.44 4.36
C GLU A 55 -14.06 -7.34 5.77
N GLY A 56 -14.46 -6.33 6.55
CA GLY A 56 -13.95 -6.16 7.92
C GLY A 56 -12.47 -5.73 8.02
N GLY A 57 -11.92 -5.15 6.95
CA GLY A 57 -10.53 -4.73 6.87
C GLY A 57 -9.58 -5.79 6.32
N GLU A 58 -10.09 -6.88 5.76
CA GLU A 58 -9.27 -7.86 5.03
C GLU A 58 -8.59 -7.21 3.82
N GLU A 59 -9.29 -6.31 3.12
CA GLU A 59 -8.69 -5.50 2.05
C GLU A 59 -8.84 -4.01 2.38
N VAL A 60 -7.71 -3.29 2.34
CA VAL A 60 -7.61 -1.86 2.64
C VAL A 60 -7.07 -1.13 1.42
N ASN A 61 -7.97 -0.55 0.65
CA ASN A 61 -7.65 0.23 -0.54
C ASN A 61 -7.43 1.70 -0.21
N SER A 62 -6.43 2.32 -0.84
CA SER A 62 -6.04 3.70 -0.55
C SER A 62 -5.99 4.56 -1.81
N TYR A 63 -6.60 5.74 -1.73
CA TYR A 63 -6.79 6.63 -2.85
C TYR A 63 -6.39 8.07 -2.50
N GLN A 64 -5.83 8.77 -3.48
CA GLN A 64 -5.85 10.22 -3.51
C GLN A 64 -7.03 10.63 -4.38
N MET A 65 -8.01 11.30 -3.80
CA MET A 65 -9.17 11.82 -4.50
C MET A 65 -8.91 13.27 -4.90
N VAL A 66 -9.03 13.58 -6.20
CA VAL A 66 -8.92 14.93 -6.76
C VAL A 66 -10.18 15.20 -7.58
N GLY A 67 -10.94 16.24 -7.24
CA GLY A 67 -12.20 16.56 -7.93
C GLY A 67 -13.21 15.40 -7.93
N GLY A 68 -13.23 14.59 -6.86
CA GLY A 68 -14.12 13.43 -6.74
C GLY A 68 -13.71 12.20 -7.57
N ARG A 69 -12.52 12.20 -8.17
CA ARG A 69 -11.98 11.06 -8.94
C ARG A 69 -10.68 10.54 -8.32
N PRO A 70 -10.45 9.21 -8.34
CA PRO A 70 -9.16 8.66 -7.93
C PRO A 70 -8.05 9.17 -8.85
N ASN A 71 -6.97 9.65 -8.24
CA ASN A 71 -5.76 10.06 -8.91
C ASN A 71 -4.62 9.14 -8.50
N LEU A 72 -3.91 8.61 -9.50
CA LEU A 72 -2.73 7.77 -9.33
C LEU A 72 -1.48 8.61 -9.64
N ASP A 73 -0.99 9.34 -8.64
CA ASP A 73 0.19 10.19 -8.80
C ASP A 73 1.49 9.36 -8.89
N ARG A 74 1.91 9.09 -10.13
CA ARG A 74 3.13 8.34 -10.44
C ARG A 74 4.43 9.02 -9.98
N SER A 75 4.40 10.30 -9.58
CA SER A 75 5.57 10.93 -8.93
C SER A 75 5.93 10.29 -7.59
N THR A 76 5.00 9.52 -7.01
CA THR A 76 5.18 8.75 -5.78
C THR A 76 5.44 7.25 -6.01
N ALA A 77 5.64 6.83 -7.26
CA ALA A 77 5.88 5.43 -7.60
C ALA A 77 7.13 4.88 -6.89
N LEU A 78 6.98 3.73 -6.23
CA LEU A 78 8.04 3.01 -5.51
C LEU A 78 8.84 2.10 -6.45
N ARG A 79 8.22 1.63 -7.53
CA ARG A 79 8.84 0.77 -8.54
C ARG A 79 8.47 1.23 -9.94
N SER A 80 9.33 0.94 -10.91
CA SER A 80 8.97 1.03 -12.32
C SER A 80 8.10 -0.16 -12.69
N GLY A 81 7.13 0.03 -13.59
CA GLY A 81 6.27 -1.05 -14.08
C GLY A 81 4.85 -0.58 -14.35
N SER A 82 4.06 -1.47 -14.93
CA SER A 82 2.63 -1.26 -15.18
C SER A 82 1.81 -2.38 -14.57
N GLY A 83 0.63 -2.05 -14.08
CA GLY A 83 -0.29 -3.02 -13.46
C GLY A 83 0.04 -3.28 -12.00
N GLU A 84 -0.52 -4.38 -11.49
CA GLU A 84 -0.40 -4.79 -10.10
C GLU A 84 0.93 -5.48 -9.82
N SER A 85 1.59 -5.12 -8.72
CA SER A 85 2.81 -5.79 -8.26
C SER A 85 2.91 -5.81 -6.74
N LEU A 86 3.53 -6.85 -6.19
CA LEU A 86 3.75 -6.98 -4.76
C LEU A 86 4.92 -6.09 -4.33
N LEU A 87 4.71 -5.25 -3.31
CA LEU A 87 5.79 -4.51 -2.66
C LEU A 87 6.45 -5.36 -1.58
N ALA A 88 5.64 -5.94 -0.72
CA ALA A 88 6.09 -6.65 0.48
C ALA A 88 5.04 -7.62 1.01
N SER A 89 5.50 -8.65 1.70
CA SER A 89 4.70 -9.45 2.61
C SER A 89 5.01 -9.03 4.05
N PHE A 90 4.03 -9.13 4.95
CA PHE A 90 4.22 -8.82 6.36
C PHE A 90 3.53 -9.82 7.27
N SER A 91 3.97 -9.85 8.53
CA SER A 91 3.27 -10.52 9.61
C SER A 91 3.19 -9.63 10.83
N VAL A 92 2.02 -9.57 11.44
CA VAL A 92 1.75 -8.90 12.70
C VAL A 92 1.51 -9.96 13.77
N THR A 93 2.25 -9.89 14.87
CA THR A 93 2.02 -10.70 16.07
C THR A 93 1.57 -9.78 17.19
N CYS A 94 0.36 -10.02 17.68
CA CYS A 94 -0.22 -9.35 18.83
C CYS A 94 0.26 -10.02 20.12
N GLY A 95 0.42 -9.26 21.21
CA GLY A 95 0.92 -9.77 22.49
C GLY A 95 0.17 -10.99 23.08
N ARG A 96 -1.05 -11.29 22.61
CA ARG A 96 -1.82 -12.49 22.96
C ARG A 96 -1.45 -13.74 22.13
N GLY A 97 -0.43 -13.66 21.27
CA GLY A 97 -0.02 -14.74 20.36
C GLY A 97 -0.82 -14.82 19.06
N GLU A 98 -1.86 -13.99 18.90
CA GLU A 98 -2.59 -13.90 17.65
C GLU A 98 -1.68 -13.36 16.55
N ARG A 99 -1.67 -14.04 15.41
CA ARG A 99 -0.92 -13.66 14.22
C ARG A 99 -1.86 -13.30 13.08
N VAL A 100 -1.52 -12.26 12.36
CA VAL A 100 -2.13 -11.86 11.07
C VAL A 100 -1.00 -11.75 10.07
N ALA A 101 -1.21 -12.25 8.86
CA ALA A 101 -0.30 -12.05 7.75
C ALA A 101 -0.95 -11.15 6.70
N GLY A 102 -0.13 -10.59 5.82
CA GLY A 102 -0.67 -9.81 4.73
C GLY A 102 0.36 -9.42 3.70
N ARG A 103 -0.12 -8.66 2.71
CA ARG A 103 0.61 -8.20 1.54
C ARG A 103 0.36 -6.72 1.33
N ILE A 104 1.34 -6.05 0.76
CA ILE A 104 1.24 -4.65 0.34
C ILE A 104 1.38 -4.62 -1.17
N TRP A 105 0.38 -4.07 -1.84
CA TRP A 105 0.29 -4.06 -3.29
C TRP A 105 0.48 -2.66 -3.87
N LEU A 106 1.08 -2.64 -5.06
CA LEU A 106 1.25 -1.46 -5.89
C LEU A 106 0.39 -1.59 -7.14
N VAL A 107 -0.11 -0.46 -7.64
CA VAL A 107 -0.64 -0.33 -9.00
C VAL A 107 0.19 0.71 -9.73
N ASP A 108 0.76 0.34 -10.88
CA ASP A 108 1.74 1.15 -11.62
C ASP A 108 2.87 1.69 -10.71
N GLY A 109 3.34 0.83 -9.80
CA GLY A 109 4.38 1.17 -8.84
C GLY A 109 3.95 2.05 -7.65
N VAL A 110 2.71 2.54 -7.61
CA VAL A 110 2.21 3.39 -6.52
C VAL A 110 1.49 2.54 -5.47
N LEU A 111 1.69 2.81 -4.18
CA LEU A 111 0.96 2.16 -3.09
C LEU A 111 -0.55 2.24 -3.33
N PHE A 112 -1.17 1.06 -3.39
CA PHE A 112 -2.59 0.90 -3.65
C PHE A 112 -3.32 0.29 -2.47
N SER A 113 -2.93 -0.91 -2.03
CA SER A 113 -3.68 -1.63 -1.00
C SER A 113 -2.81 -2.40 0.00
N LEU A 114 -3.41 -2.69 1.15
CA LEU A 114 -2.97 -3.73 2.08
C LEU A 114 -4.02 -4.84 2.05
N GLU A 115 -3.58 -6.08 1.97
CA GLU A 115 -4.42 -7.27 1.99
C GLU A 115 -3.99 -8.14 3.16
N PHE A 116 -4.88 -8.39 4.11
CA PHE A 116 -4.66 -9.23 5.27
C PHE A 116 -5.25 -10.63 5.02
N ASP A 117 -4.74 -11.63 5.72
CA ASP A 117 -5.24 -13.02 5.62
C ASP A 117 -6.56 -13.26 6.37
N LYS A 118 -7.05 -12.24 7.09
CA LYS A 118 -8.32 -12.23 7.82
C LYS A 118 -8.73 -10.80 8.19
N PRO A 119 -10.00 -10.57 8.59
CA PRO A 119 -10.48 -9.26 9.06
C PRO A 119 -9.67 -8.70 10.26
N THR A 120 -9.49 -7.38 10.29
CA THR A 120 -8.61 -6.71 11.27
C THR A 120 -9.31 -5.76 12.24
N GLU A 121 -10.63 -5.57 12.13
CA GLU A 121 -11.40 -4.64 12.99
C GLU A 121 -11.20 -4.88 14.50
N GLY A 122 -10.98 -6.12 14.92
CA GLY A 122 -10.74 -6.48 16.33
C GLY A 122 -9.30 -6.26 16.83
N LEU A 123 -8.37 -5.84 15.96
CA LEU A 123 -6.92 -5.79 16.24
C LEU A 123 -6.39 -4.38 16.48
N LEU A 124 -7.23 -3.37 16.34
CA LEU A 124 -6.83 -1.96 16.40
C LEU A 124 -6.31 -1.52 17.77
N ASP A 125 -6.69 -2.24 18.83
CA ASP A 125 -6.43 -1.91 20.24
C ASP A 125 -5.31 -2.75 20.88
N ALA A 126 -4.53 -3.50 20.08
CA ALA A 126 -3.42 -4.28 20.62
C ALA A 126 -2.28 -3.37 21.12
N GLU A 127 -2.05 -3.37 22.42
CA GLU A 127 -1.01 -2.54 23.07
C GLU A 127 0.42 -2.87 22.61
N SER A 128 0.68 -4.16 22.32
CA SER A 128 1.97 -4.65 21.83
C SER A 128 1.80 -5.39 20.50
N LEU A 129 2.47 -4.86 19.47
CA LEU A 129 2.52 -5.40 18.12
C LEU A 129 3.98 -5.59 17.73
N THR A 130 4.33 -6.81 17.31
CA THR A 130 5.59 -7.07 16.61
C THR A 130 5.26 -7.24 15.14
N ILE A 131 5.92 -6.47 14.27
CA ILE A 131 5.69 -6.50 12.83
C ILE A 131 6.98 -6.93 12.14
N SER A 132 6.89 -7.96 11.31
CA SER A 132 7.95 -8.36 10.40
C SER A 132 7.54 -8.05 8.97
N VAL A 133 8.49 -7.58 8.15
CA VAL A 133 8.26 -7.23 6.75
C VAL A 133 9.36 -7.85 5.90
N GLU A 134 8.96 -8.43 4.78
CA GLU A 134 9.82 -8.96 3.74
C GLU A 134 9.47 -8.28 2.42
N LEU A 135 10.42 -7.54 1.85
CA LEU A 135 10.21 -6.89 0.56
C LEU A 135 10.22 -7.94 -0.55
N ALA A 136 9.28 -7.81 -1.49
CA ALA A 136 9.32 -8.61 -2.70
C ALA A 136 10.59 -8.27 -3.51
N PRO A 137 11.15 -9.22 -4.28
CA PRO A 137 12.23 -8.92 -5.22
C PRO A 137 11.83 -7.77 -6.15
N VAL A 138 12.79 -6.91 -6.51
CA VAL A 138 12.60 -5.95 -7.59
C VAL A 138 12.77 -6.74 -8.88
N ASP A 139 11.74 -6.78 -9.73
CA ASP A 139 11.86 -7.43 -11.03
C ASP A 139 13.01 -6.78 -11.81
N ALA A 140 13.99 -7.57 -12.23
CA ALA A 140 15.26 -7.12 -12.83
C ALA A 140 15.11 -6.45 -14.21
N ALA A 141 13.91 -6.04 -14.60
CA ALA A 141 13.59 -5.49 -15.92
C ALA A 141 13.23 -4.00 -15.84
N SER A 142 14.21 -3.13 -15.58
CA SER A 142 14.20 -1.73 -16.06
C SER A 142 15.52 -0.97 -15.83
N GLU A 143 16.66 -1.66 -15.79
CA GLU A 143 17.96 -1.03 -16.06
C GLU A 143 18.43 -1.46 -17.45
N GLY A 144 18.22 -0.61 -18.46
CA GLY A 144 18.70 -0.92 -19.81
C GLY A 144 18.04 -0.14 -20.94
N ALA A 145 18.29 1.16 -21.01
CA ALA A 145 18.30 1.89 -22.28
C ALA A 145 19.13 3.18 -22.14
N VAL A 146 20.42 3.05 -21.83
CA VAL A 146 21.38 4.09 -22.23
C VAL A 146 21.73 3.76 -23.67
N ALA A 147 21.13 4.47 -24.62
CA ALA A 147 21.56 4.43 -26.01
C ALA A 147 23.02 4.92 -26.08
N PRO A 148 23.96 4.19 -26.68
CA PRO A 148 25.28 4.73 -26.95
C PRO A 148 25.16 5.83 -27.99
N SER A 149 25.80 6.96 -27.70
CA SER A 149 25.97 8.09 -28.61
C SER A 149 26.53 7.62 -29.95
N GLU A 150 25.84 7.94 -31.04
CA GLU A 150 26.39 7.79 -32.38
C GLU A 150 27.56 8.78 -32.55
N THR A 151 28.65 8.25 -33.10
CA THR A 151 29.88 8.98 -33.45
C THR A 151 29.82 9.41 -34.90
#